data_AF-A0A9N8S384-F1
#
_entry.id   AF-A0A9N8S384-F1
#
_cell.length_a   1.000
_cell.length_b   1.000
_cell.length_c   1.000
_cell.angle_alpha   90.00
_cell.angle_beta   90.00
_cell.angle_gamma   90.00
#
_symmetry.space_group_name_H-M   'P 1'
#
loop_
_entity.id
_entity.type
_entity.pdbx_description
1 polymer ?
#
loop_
_entity_poly.entity_id
_entity_poly.type
_entity_poly.pdbx_seq_one_letter_code
_entity_poly.pdbx_strand_id
1 'polypeptide(L)' 'MGALMVLSKFRTGDKVRVEAKGDFYAFIDGWFGVVAAVGPKPANACHSQIPEGYACIEVERDGTRTFLVPFDELVFSL' A
#
# COMPACT_ATOMS: atom_id res chain seq x y z
N MET A 1 11.53 -25.27 4.22
CA MET A 1 10.42 -24.43 3.70
C MET A 1 10.98 -23.03 3.50
N GLY A 2 11.35 -22.68 2.27
CA GLY A 2 11.88 -21.34 1.98
C GLY A 2 10.72 -20.36 1.92
N ALA A 3 10.76 -19.30 2.73
CA ALA A 3 9.84 -18.19 2.61
C ALA A 3 10.02 -17.61 1.21
N LEU A 4 8.96 -17.67 0.40
CA LEU A 4 8.89 -16.94 -0.86
C LEU A 4 8.86 -15.47 -0.45
N MET A 5 10.03 -14.81 -0.38
CA MET A 5 10.10 -13.37 -0.17
C MET A 5 9.26 -12.73 -1.27
N VAL A 6 8.09 -12.19 -0.91
CA VAL A 6 7.29 -11.40 -1.84
C VAL A 6 8.05 -10.07 -1.99
N LEU A 7 9.05 -10.08 -2.86
CA LEU A 7 9.76 -8.88 -3.26
C LEU A 7 8.71 -7.92 -3.82
N SER A 8 8.48 -6.84 -3.09
CA SER A 8 7.57 -5.79 -3.50
C SER A 8 8.02 -5.24 -4.87
N LYS A 9 7.15 -5.30 -5.88
CA LYS A 9 7.40 -4.61 -7.14
C LYS A 9 7.32 -3.08 -7.00
N PHE A 10 6.65 -2.61 -5.93
CA PHE A 10 6.44 -1.21 -5.62
C PHE A 10 7.61 -0.57 -4.87
N ARG A 11 7.76 0.74 -5.03
CA ARG A 11 8.74 1.60 -4.38
C ARG A 11 8.07 2.89 -3.92
N THR A 12 8.67 3.55 -2.93
CA THR A 12 8.22 4.88 -2.50
C THR A 12 8.23 5.84 -3.70
N GLY A 13 7.14 6.60 -3.86
CA GLY A 13 6.91 7.52 -4.97
C GLY A 13 6.11 6.92 -6.13
N ASP A 14 5.91 5.60 -6.17
CA ASP A 14 5.12 4.97 -7.23
C ASP A 14 3.64 5.38 -7.13
N LYS A 15 3.06 5.72 -8.28
CA LYS A 15 1.61 5.94 -8.39
C LYS A 15 0.91 4.60 -8.52
N VAL A 16 -0.11 4.39 -7.71
CA VAL A 16 -0.85 3.13 -7.66
C VAL A 16 -2.35 3.39 -7.64
N ARG A 17 -3.10 2.38 -8.06
CA ARG A 17 -4.54 2.30 -7.89
C ARG A 17 -4.85 1.11 -7.00
N VAL A 18 -5.82 1.28 -6.10
CA VAL A 18 -6.33 0.19 -5.28
C VAL A 18 -7.33 -0.64 -6.11
N GLU A 19 -7.13 -1.95 -6.14
CA GLU A 19 -8.07 -2.94 -6.67
C GLU A 19 -8.46 -3.88 -5.53
N ALA A 20 -9.55 -3.52 -4.85
CA ALA A 20 -9.99 -4.26 -3.68
C ALA A 20 -10.49 -5.65 -4.08
N LYS A 21 -10.02 -6.68 -3.37
CA LYS A 21 -10.43 -8.08 -3.62
C LYS A 21 -11.46 -8.61 -2.65
N GLY A 22 -11.75 -7.87 -1.59
CA GLY A 22 -12.74 -8.22 -0.58
C GLY A 22 -13.39 -6.98 0.05
N ASP A 23 -14.19 -7.21 1.08
CA ASP A 23 -15.02 -6.15 1.67
C ASP A 23 -14.22 -5.10 2.45
N PHE A 24 -13.03 -5.45 2.94
CA PHE A 24 -12.26 -4.59 3.83
C PHE A 24 -11.82 -3.29 3.14
N TYR A 25 -11.29 -3.37 1.91
CA TYR A 25 -10.85 -2.19 1.14
C TYR A 25 -11.86 -1.74 0.09
N ALA A 26 -13.05 -2.33 0.03
CA ALA A 26 -14.08 -1.98 -0.96
C ALA A 26 -14.43 -0.48 -0.96
N PHE A 27 -14.32 0.20 0.19
CA PHE A 27 -14.60 1.63 0.30
C PHE A 27 -13.54 2.54 -0.34
N ILE A 28 -12.34 2.03 -0.59
CA ILE A 28 -11.25 2.71 -1.31
C ILE A 28 -10.96 2.08 -2.68
N ASP A 29 -11.81 1.16 -3.13
CA ASP A 29 -11.64 0.52 -4.44
C ASP A 29 -11.64 1.55 -5.57
N GLY A 30 -10.70 1.40 -6.50
CA GLY A 30 -10.48 2.31 -7.61
C GLY A 30 -9.83 3.64 -7.23
N TRP A 31 -9.51 3.89 -5.96
CA TRP A 31 -8.82 5.14 -5.57
C TRP A 31 -7.36 5.11 -6.01
N PHE A 32 -6.86 6.29 -6.37
CA PHE A 32 -5.47 6.49 -6.76
C PHE A 32 -4.68 7.05 -5.58
N GLY A 33 -3.45 6.57 -5.42
CA GLY A 33 -2.55 7.05 -4.38
C GLY A 33 -1.09 6.96 -4.80
N VAL A 34 -0.22 7.42 -3.90
CA VAL A 34 1.24 7.34 -4.05
C VAL A 34 1.80 6.47 -2.92
N VAL A 35 2.71 5.56 -3.24
CA VAL A 35 3.37 4.74 -2.24
C VAL A 35 4.27 5.62 -1.37
N ALA A 36 3.95 5.74 -0.08
CA ALA A 36 4.78 6.44 0.88
C ALA A 36 5.87 5.53 1.45
N ALA A 37 5.54 4.26 1.72
CA ALA A 37 6.49 3.29 2.23
C ALA A 37 6.07 1.85 1.91
N VAL A 38 7.04 0.94 1.92
CA VAL A 38 6.86 -0.47 1.57
C VAL A 38 7.37 -1.32 2.72
N GLY A 39 6.62 -2.34 3.09
CA GLY A 39 6.97 -3.27 4.16
C GLY A 39 7.94 -4.37 3.69
N PRO A 40 8.62 -5.05 4.62
CA PRO A 40 8.51 -4.85 6.07
C PRO A 40 9.26 -3.59 6.54
N LYS A 41 8.61 -2.76 7.38
CA LYS A 41 9.21 -1.56 7.97
C LYS A 41 8.75 -1.37 9.42
N PRO A 42 9.66 -1.19 10.39
CA PRO A 42 9.29 -0.99 11.79
C PRO A 42 8.54 0.34 11.98
N ALA A 43 7.75 0.42 13.06
CA ALA A 43 7.12 1.66 13.45
C ALA A 43 8.17 2.74 13.75
N ASN A 44 7.87 3.98 13.39
CA ASN A 44 8.68 5.16 13.73
C ASN A 44 7.78 6.36 14.03
N ALA A 45 8.37 7.53 14.23
CA ALA A 45 7.63 8.76 14.52
C ALA A 45 6.66 9.20 13.42
N CYS A 46 6.80 8.69 12.19
CA CYS A 46 6.02 9.09 11.02
C CYS A 46 4.98 8.05 10.59
N HIS A 47 5.14 6.78 10.95
CA HIS A 47 4.20 5.73 10.57
C HIS A 47 4.17 4.55 11.54
N SER A 48 3.02 3.89 11.60
CA SER A 48 2.86 2.58 12.25
C SER A 48 3.71 1.51 11.56
N GLN A 49 3.87 0.36 12.20
CA GLN A 49 4.55 -0.80 11.59
C GLN A 49 3.87 -1.17 10.26
N ILE A 50 4.67 -1.38 9.21
CA ILE A 50 4.22 -1.82 7.90
C ILE A 50 4.62 -3.30 7.76
N PRO A 51 3.67 -4.25 7.76
CA PRO A 51 3.96 -5.67 7.64
C PRO A 51 4.57 -6.03 6.28
N GLU A 52 5.27 -7.16 6.22
CA GLU A 52 5.69 -7.75 4.93
C GLU A 52 4.46 -8.01 4.04
N GLY A 53 4.58 -7.71 2.74
CA GLY A 53 3.48 -7.88 1.79
C GLY A 53 2.53 -6.67 1.68
N TYR A 54 2.78 -5.59 2.43
CA TYR A 54 1.96 -4.38 2.43
C TYR A 54 2.73 -3.13 2.01
N ALA A 55 2.02 -2.19 1.40
CA ALA A 55 2.47 -0.82 1.18
C ALA A 55 1.61 0.16 1.99
N CYS A 56 2.23 1.21 2.47
CA CYS A 56 1.52 2.41 2.91
C CYS A 56 1.38 3.35 1.71
N ILE A 57 0.14 3.68 1.36
CA ILE A 57 -0.18 4.61 0.27
C ILE A 57 -0.82 5.88 0.83
N GLU A 58 -0.50 7.01 0.22
CA GLU A 58 -1.15 8.30 0.45
C GLU A 58 -2.18 8.53 -0.65
N VAL A 59 -3.43 8.71 -0.25
CA VAL A 59 -4.53 9.07 -1.14
C VAL A 59 -4.95 10.50 -0.83
N GLU A 60 -5.02 11.34 -1.87
CA GLU A 60 -5.53 12.70 -1.76
C GLU A 60 -7.01 12.72 -2.14
N ARG A 61 -7.88 12.69 -1.11
CA ARG A 61 -9.34 12.82 -1.28
C ARG A 61 -9.92 13.50 -0.05
N ASP A 62 -10.27 14.78 -0.20
CA ASP A 62 -10.72 15.63 0.91
C ASP A 62 -9.71 15.68 2.07
N GLY A 63 -8.43 15.77 1.71
CA GLY A 63 -7.27 15.67 2.60
C GLY A 63 -6.39 14.46 2.31
N THR A 64 -5.12 14.53 2.69
CA THR A 64 -4.18 13.41 2.55
C THR A 64 -4.46 12.38 3.63
N ARG A 65 -4.79 11.15 3.23
CA ARG A 65 -4.98 10.01 4.13
C ARG A 65 -4.04 8.88 3.75
N THR A 66 -3.52 8.20 4.77
CA THR A 66 -2.67 7.03 4.59
C THR A 66 -3.44 5.74 4.79
N PHE A 67 -3.22 4.78 3.89
CA PHE A 67 -3.80 3.44 3.96
C PHE A 67 -2.70 2.40 3.86
N LEU A 68 -2.76 1.39 4.73
CA LEU A 68 -1.96 0.19 4.59
C LEU A 68 -2.72 -0.77 3.68
N VAL A 69 -2.17 -1.14 2.52
CA VAL A 69 -2.85 -1.97 1.50
C VAL A 69 -1.91 -3.11 1.08
N PRO A 70 -2.40 -4.35 0.94
CA PRO A 70 -1.56 -5.47 0.51
C PRO A 70 -1.17 -5.33 -0.97
N PHE A 71 0.01 -5.84 -1.34
CA PHE A 71 0.56 -5.67 -2.70
C PHE A 71 -0.31 -6.27 -3.79
N ASP A 72 -1.12 -7.28 -3.47
CA ASP A 72 -1.96 -7.96 -4.44
C ASP A 72 -3.27 -7.20 -4.72
N GLU A 73 -3.62 -6.22 -3.90
CA GLU A 73 -4.73 -5.26 -4.09
C GLU A 73 -4.22 -3.90 -4.61
N LEU A 74 -2.97 -3.85 -5.09
CA LEU A 74 -2.38 -2.67 -5.71
C LEU A 74 -1.97 -2.96 -7.16
N VAL A 75 -2.23 -1.99 -8.03
CA VAL A 75 -1.75 -1.97 -9.40
C VAL A 75 -1.05 -0.66 -9.71
N PHE A 76 -0.10 -0.67 -10.64
CA PHE A 76 0.54 0.57 -11.08
C PHE A 76 -0.48 1.44 -11.81
N SER A 77 -0.51 2.72 -11.45
CA SER A 77 -1.22 3.74 -12.23
C SER A 77 -0.20 4.41 -13.14
N LEU A 78 -0.39 4.27 -14.45
CA LEU A 78 0.34 5.01 -15.48
C LEU A 78 -0.11 6.48 -15.53
#